data_AF-F2LA99-F1
#
_entry.id   AF-F2LA99-F1
#
_cell.length_a   1.000
_cell.length_b   1.000
_cell.length_c   1.000
_cell.angle_alpha   90.00
_cell.angle_beta   90.00
_cell.angle_gamma   90.00
#
_symmetry.space_group_name_H-M   'P 1'
#
loop_
_entity.id
_entity.type
_entity.pdbx_description
1 polymer ?
#
loop_
_entity_poly.entity_id
_entity_poly.type
_entity_poly.pdbx_seq_one_letter_code
_entity_poly.pdbx_strand_id
1 'polypeptide(L)'
;MLCNHYDRQTGQYLSSTLADSDPKDDSRWLEPAFSTVTPIPDRKPLTWPFWKDGAWVLMPDYRGRVLYRTDTGERTEILAAGVTPADAGLTETPRPSDEYRWTDGAWAIDPDIVARKAKERAMAEFQHRYANAQTKNYGRADAHAAGVLSDVEEAQFVAWSKYQMDLSRVVNAPDFPASAVWPVEPDDDAIRREVDAKRAAAAAAEAAKAEAEQADEADSVDDKVDADPAPKANSGKK
;
A
#
# COMPACT_ATOMS: atom_id res chain seq x y z
N MET A 1 0.85 16.54 65.08
CA MET A 1 1.84 15.75 64.30
C MET A 1 1.09 14.94 63.25
N LEU A 2 1.65 14.71 62.05
CA LEU A 2 1.01 13.83 61.07
C LEU A 2 1.47 12.38 61.26
N CYS A 3 0.54 11.46 61.21
CA CYS A 3 0.77 10.02 61.17
C CYS A 3 0.50 9.53 59.74
N ASN A 4 1.50 8.92 59.11
CA ASN A 4 1.49 8.51 57.72
C ASN A 4 1.23 7.02 57.62
N HIS A 5 0.10 6.63 57.05
CA HIS A 5 -0.33 5.25 56.89
C HIS A 5 0.25 4.65 55.62
N TYR A 6 0.68 3.40 55.70
CA TYR A 6 1.18 2.65 54.56
C TYR A 6 0.56 1.25 54.51
N ASP A 7 0.48 0.71 53.30
CA ASP A 7 0.02 -0.64 53.08
C ASP A 7 0.97 -1.67 53.70
N ARG A 8 0.42 -2.63 54.43
CA ARG A 8 1.20 -3.65 55.16
C ARG A 8 2.08 -4.49 54.25
N GLN A 9 1.61 -4.83 53.04
CA GLN A 9 2.26 -5.81 52.18
C GLN A 9 3.31 -5.16 51.28
N THR A 10 2.97 -4.01 50.71
CA THR A 10 3.78 -3.31 49.72
C THR A 10 4.62 -2.19 50.33
N GLY A 11 4.23 -1.69 51.50
CA GLY A 11 4.79 -0.46 52.08
C GLY A 11 4.28 0.82 51.40
N GLN A 12 3.37 0.73 50.43
CA GLN A 12 2.91 1.90 49.68
C GLN A 12 2.21 2.91 50.61
N TYR A 13 2.60 4.18 50.55
CA TYR A 13 1.88 5.23 51.28
C TYR A 13 0.40 5.31 50.84
N LEU A 14 -0.51 5.39 51.81
CA LEU A 14 -1.96 5.41 51.61
C LEU A 14 -2.54 6.79 51.92
N SER A 15 -2.34 7.29 53.14
CA SER A 15 -2.94 8.53 53.62
C SER A 15 -2.19 9.08 54.84
N SER A 16 -2.40 10.35 55.16
CA SER A 16 -1.94 10.97 56.41
C SER A 16 -3.14 11.38 57.25
N THR A 17 -3.06 11.15 58.55
CA THR A 17 -4.03 11.65 59.52
C THR A 17 -3.32 12.44 60.61
N LEU A 18 -4.06 13.24 61.38
CA LEU A 18 -3.51 13.80 62.61
C LEU A 18 -3.28 12.65 63.60
N ALA A 19 -2.13 12.65 64.28
CA ALA A 19 -1.86 11.70 65.34
C ALA A 19 -2.67 12.08 66.59
N ASP A 20 -3.24 11.08 67.26
CA ASP A 20 -3.91 11.25 68.54
C ASP A 20 -2.87 11.28 69.68
N SER A 21 -3.09 12.12 70.69
CA SER A 21 -2.26 12.15 71.90
C SER A 21 -2.49 10.87 72.72
N ASP A 22 -1.44 10.35 73.36
CA ASP A 22 -1.58 9.21 74.27
C ASP A 22 -2.37 9.65 75.52
N PRO A 23 -3.54 9.06 75.81
CA PRO A 23 -4.37 9.44 76.97
C PRO A 23 -3.70 9.18 78.33
N LYS A 24 -2.55 8.49 78.36
CA LYS A 24 -1.76 8.26 79.58
C LYS A 24 -0.52 9.14 79.67
N ASP A 25 -0.13 9.81 78.58
CA ASP A 25 1.06 10.65 78.50
C ASP A 25 0.91 11.70 77.39
N ASP A 26 0.51 12.91 77.77
CA ASP A 26 0.30 14.03 76.83
C ASP A 26 1.56 14.47 76.07
N SER A 27 2.74 13.94 76.44
CA SER A 27 4.00 14.17 75.71
C SER A 27 4.23 13.19 74.55
N ARG A 28 3.38 12.17 74.39
CA ARG A 28 3.50 11.12 73.37
C ARG A 28 2.32 11.11 72.41
N TRP A 29 2.59 10.65 71.20
CA TRP A 29 1.60 10.46 70.15
C TRP A 29 1.41 8.97 69.89
N LEU A 30 0.18 8.56 69.60
CA LEU A 30 -0.11 7.19 69.22
C LEU A 30 0.33 6.95 67.77
N GLU A 31 1.09 5.87 67.57
CA GLU A 31 1.46 5.33 66.26
C GLU A 31 0.75 3.99 66.04
N PRO A 32 -0.40 3.99 65.36
CA PRO A 32 -1.09 2.76 64.97
C PRO A 32 -0.18 1.81 64.18
N ALA A 33 -0.56 0.54 64.11
CA ALA A 33 0.11 -0.41 63.24
C ALA A 33 0.11 0.07 61.78
N PHE A 34 1.21 -0.16 61.07
CA PHE A 34 1.40 0.24 59.66
C PHE A 34 1.27 1.74 59.43
N SER A 35 1.74 2.51 60.41
CA SER A 35 1.83 3.96 60.33
C SER A 35 3.14 4.43 60.93
N THR A 36 3.54 5.66 60.60
CA THR A 36 4.71 6.29 61.19
C THR A 36 4.55 7.80 61.26
N VAL A 37 5.07 8.41 62.31
CA VAL A 37 5.21 9.88 62.40
C VAL A 37 6.40 10.43 61.59
N THR A 38 7.23 9.55 61.02
CA THR A 38 8.33 9.94 60.13
C THR A 38 7.75 10.71 58.95
N PRO A 39 8.19 11.97 58.72
CA PRO A 39 7.67 12.79 57.64
C PRO A 39 8.01 12.18 56.28
N ILE A 40 7.06 12.26 55.35
CA ILE A 40 7.28 11.85 53.96
C ILE A 40 8.24 12.85 53.33
N PRO A 41 9.29 12.40 52.61
CA PRO A 41 10.19 13.30 51.91
C PRO A 41 9.46 14.04 50.78
N ASP A 42 10.00 15.19 50.39
CA ASP A 42 9.45 15.97 49.27
C ASP A 42 9.35 15.11 48.01
N ARG A 43 8.11 14.96 47.54
CA ARG A 43 7.80 14.10 46.39
C ARG A 43 8.24 14.78 45.10
N LYS A 44 9.06 14.08 44.34
CA LYS A 44 9.43 14.48 42.97
C LYS A 44 8.36 14.02 41.97
N PRO A 45 8.26 14.65 40.79
CA PRO A 45 7.40 14.15 39.72
C PRO A 45 7.66 12.66 39.45
N LEU A 46 6.59 11.92 39.14
CA LEU A 46 6.66 10.48 38.85
C LEU A 46 7.26 9.63 39.98
N THR A 47 7.02 10.05 41.24
CA THR A 47 7.42 9.25 42.40
C THR A 47 6.30 9.09 43.43
N TRP A 48 6.30 7.94 44.10
CA TRP A 48 5.43 7.60 45.21
C TRP A 48 6.23 7.08 46.41
N PRO A 49 5.88 7.43 47.65
CA PRO A 49 6.56 6.94 48.84
C PRO A 49 6.21 5.47 49.16
N PHE A 50 7.22 4.70 49.53
CA PHE A 50 7.13 3.35 50.05
C PHE A 50 7.90 3.24 51.36
N TRP A 51 7.28 2.70 52.40
CA TRP A 51 7.93 2.39 53.66
C TRP A 51 8.72 1.10 53.55
N LYS A 52 10.05 1.19 53.63
CA LYS A 52 10.98 0.07 53.50
C LYS A 52 12.06 0.18 54.56
N ASP A 53 12.29 -0.90 55.29
CA ASP A 53 13.37 -1.04 56.28
C ASP A 53 13.44 0.14 57.28
N GLY A 54 12.28 0.63 57.72
CA GLY A 54 12.18 1.73 58.69
C GLY A 54 12.35 3.14 58.11
N ALA A 55 12.33 3.30 56.80
CA ALA A 55 12.43 4.60 56.15
C ALA A 55 11.51 4.76 54.92
N TRP A 56 11.18 6.00 54.58
CA TRP A 56 10.49 6.32 53.32
C TRP A 56 11.45 6.30 52.14
N VAL A 57 11.11 5.52 51.12
CA VAL A 57 11.81 5.43 49.84
C VAL A 57 10.88 5.91 48.73
N LEU A 58 11.29 6.91 47.97
CA LEU A 58 10.57 7.33 46.77
C LEU A 58 10.85 6.35 45.63
N MET A 59 9.81 5.70 45.13
CA MET A 59 9.88 4.79 43.98
C MET A 59 9.13 5.38 42.78
N PRO A 60 9.39 4.88 41.55
CA PRO A 60 8.70 5.33 40.35
C PRO A 60 7.18 5.25 40.46
N ASP A 61 6.45 6.23 39.93
CA ASP A 61 5.00 6.21 39.86
C ASP A 61 4.51 6.81 38.55
N TYR A 62 4.19 5.93 37.61
CA TYR A 62 3.73 6.26 36.27
C TYR A 62 2.22 6.05 36.10
N ARG A 63 1.48 5.91 37.22
CA ARG A 63 0.03 5.76 37.17
C ARG A 63 -0.63 6.99 36.52
N GLY A 64 -1.68 6.74 35.75
CA GLY A 64 -2.41 7.78 35.01
C GLY A 64 -1.64 8.41 33.85
N ARG A 65 -0.43 7.92 33.54
CA ARG A 65 0.32 8.31 32.34
C ARG A 65 -0.16 7.51 31.14
N VAL A 66 -0.27 8.19 30.01
CA VAL A 66 -0.46 7.53 28.72
C VAL A 66 0.87 6.92 28.29
N LEU A 67 0.90 5.60 28.18
CA LEU A 67 2.05 4.83 27.76
C LEU A 67 1.70 3.99 26.53
N TYR A 68 2.72 3.44 25.88
CA TYR A 68 2.58 2.63 24.68
C TYR A 68 3.38 1.35 24.83
N ARG A 69 2.79 0.24 24.42
CA ARG A 69 3.44 -1.06 24.33
C ARG A 69 4.61 -1.00 23.35
N THR A 70 5.79 -1.48 23.74
CA THR A 70 6.97 -1.45 22.86
C THR A 70 6.91 -2.50 21.75
N ASP A 71 6.13 -3.56 21.92
CA ASP A 71 5.93 -4.61 20.92
C ASP A 71 4.87 -4.23 19.86
N THR A 72 3.77 -3.57 20.26
CA THR A 72 2.65 -3.27 19.36
C THR A 72 2.47 -1.78 19.05
N GLY A 73 2.86 -0.89 19.95
CA GLY A 73 2.50 0.53 19.93
C GLY A 73 1.13 0.84 20.52
N GLU A 74 0.43 -0.15 21.08
CA GLU A 74 -0.90 0.03 21.67
C GLU A 74 -0.84 0.93 22.91
N ARG A 75 -1.79 1.86 23.01
CA ARG A 75 -1.94 2.75 24.16
C ARG A 75 -2.38 1.96 25.40
N THR A 76 -1.65 2.14 26.50
CA THR A 76 -1.95 1.49 27.78
C THR A 76 -1.48 2.36 28.95
N GLU A 77 -1.61 1.87 30.17
CA GLU A 77 -1.19 2.57 31.39
C GLU A 77 -0.65 1.58 32.44
N ILE A 78 0.15 2.11 33.37
CA ILE A 78 0.57 1.38 34.57
C ILE A 78 -0.45 1.67 35.68
N LEU A 79 -0.93 0.63 36.36
CA LEU A 79 -1.90 0.76 37.45
C LEU A 79 -1.27 0.68 38.86
N ALA A 80 -0.01 0.26 38.95
CA ALA A 80 0.71 0.11 40.21
C ALA A 80 1.88 1.09 40.30
N ALA A 81 2.06 1.71 41.47
CA ALA A 81 3.30 2.42 41.75
C ALA A 81 4.45 1.42 41.95
N GLY A 82 5.67 1.89 41.81
CA GLY A 82 6.90 1.11 41.94
C GLY A 82 7.38 0.42 40.66
N VAL A 83 6.66 0.60 39.53
CA VAL A 83 6.98 -0.01 38.23
C VAL A 83 7.33 1.09 37.23
N THR A 84 8.45 0.95 36.52
CA THR A 84 8.81 1.87 35.42
C THR A 84 8.16 1.42 34.10
N PRO A 85 8.01 2.31 33.10
CA PRO A 85 7.58 1.91 31.77
C PRO A 85 8.45 0.80 31.19
N ALA A 86 9.78 0.90 31.33
CA ALA A 86 10.71 -0.10 30.82
C ALA A 86 10.48 -1.50 31.43
N ASP A 87 10.27 -1.59 32.75
CA ASP A 87 9.98 -2.86 33.43
C ASP A 87 8.69 -3.51 32.94
N ALA A 88 7.72 -2.70 32.49
CA ALA A 88 6.43 -3.15 31.97
C ALA A 88 6.41 -3.38 30.44
N GLY A 89 7.55 -3.21 29.75
CA GLY A 89 7.61 -3.27 28.28
C GLY A 89 6.86 -2.10 27.61
N LEU A 90 6.95 -0.91 28.22
CA LEU A 90 6.23 0.30 27.81
C LEU A 90 7.19 1.47 27.55
N THR A 91 6.71 2.42 26.76
CA THR A 91 7.37 3.70 26.48
C THR A 91 6.38 4.84 26.56
N GLU A 92 6.86 6.04 26.89
CA GLU A 92 6.07 7.28 26.79
C GLU A 92 5.96 7.78 25.34
N THR A 93 6.78 7.25 24.43
CA THR A 93 6.82 7.68 23.03
C THR A 93 5.84 6.85 22.18
N PRO A 94 4.86 7.48 21.52
CA PRO A 94 3.94 6.76 20.62
C PRO A 94 4.70 6.17 19.44
N ARG A 95 4.24 5.01 18.97
CA ARG A 95 4.75 4.39 17.74
C ARG A 95 4.40 5.31 16.54
N PRO A 96 5.38 5.79 15.75
CA PRO A 96 5.10 6.74 14.66
C PRO A 96 4.23 6.16 13.55
N SER A 97 4.51 4.91 13.14
CA SER A 97 3.70 4.14 12.20
C SER A 97 3.95 2.64 12.38
N ASP A 98 3.17 1.83 11.69
CA ASP A 98 3.34 0.38 11.63
C ASP A 98 4.61 -0.08 10.87
N GLU A 99 5.40 0.85 10.34
CA GLU A 99 6.74 0.60 9.77
C GLU A 99 7.86 0.64 10.81
N TYR A 100 7.56 1.11 12.02
CA TYR A 100 8.54 1.22 13.10
C TYR A 100 8.49 0.01 14.03
N ARG A 101 9.65 -0.40 14.54
CA ARG A 101 9.82 -1.43 15.56
C ARG A 101 10.65 -0.87 16.72
N TRP A 102 10.34 -1.27 17.94
CA TRP A 102 11.13 -0.88 19.11
C TRP A 102 12.46 -1.62 19.12
N THR A 103 13.56 -0.87 19.03
CA THR A 103 14.93 -1.36 19.00
C THR A 103 15.80 -0.43 19.84
N ASP A 104 16.63 -0.98 20.72
CA ASP A 104 17.59 -0.23 21.54
C ASP A 104 16.98 0.97 22.30
N GLY A 105 15.74 0.82 22.79
CA GLY A 105 15.07 1.85 23.59
C GLY A 105 14.43 2.98 22.78
N ALA A 106 14.29 2.83 21.46
CA ALA A 106 13.59 3.79 20.61
C ALA A 106 12.81 3.10 19.48
N TRP A 107 11.85 3.81 18.90
CA TRP A 107 11.21 3.40 17.65
C TRP A 107 12.19 3.63 16.48
N ALA A 108 12.54 2.57 15.76
CA ALA A 108 13.34 2.62 14.56
C ALA A 108 12.56 2.05 13.36
N ILE A 109 12.79 2.58 12.17
CA ILE A 109 12.20 2.03 10.95
C ILE A 109 12.75 0.61 10.75
N ASP A 110 11.86 -0.34 10.52
CA ASP A 110 12.22 -1.71 10.18
C ASP A 110 12.27 -1.86 8.64
N PRO A 111 13.46 -2.03 8.04
CA PRO A 111 13.59 -2.12 6.59
C PRO A 111 12.84 -3.32 6.01
N ASP A 112 12.66 -4.40 6.76
CA ASP A 112 11.93 -5.59 6.31
C ASP A 112 10.42 -5.30 6.23
N ILE A 113 9.89 -4.54 7.19
CA ILE A 113 8.49 -4.09 7.15
C ILE A 113 8.26 -3.17 5.94
N VAL A 114 9.17 -2.21 5.70
CA VAL A 114 9.08 -1.30 4.55
C VAL A 114 9.13 -2.06 3.24
N ALA A 115 10.08 -2.99 3.10
CA ALA A 115 10.22 -3.82 1.89
C ALA A 115 8.99 -4.70 1.65
N ARG A 116 8.46 -5.34 2.70
CA ARG A 116 7.23 -6.15 2.62
C ARG A 116 6.05 -5.30 2.17
N LYS A 117 5.82 -4.14 2.77
CA LYS A 117 4.72 -3.24 2.39
C LYS A 117 4.86 -2.69 0.98
N ALA A 118 6.08 -2.35 0.55
CA ALA A 118 6.33 -1.94 -0.83
C ALA A 118 5.94 -3.06 -1.80
N LYS A 119 6.30 -4.30 -1.47
CA LYS A 119 5.94 -5.48 -2.27
C LYS A 119 4.43 -5.75 -2.28
N GLU A 120 3.77 -5.65 -1.13
CA GLU A 120 2.31 -5.81 -1.02
C GLU A 120 1.56 -4.77 -1.86
N ARG A 121 1.96 -3.49 -1.79
CA ARG A 121 1.37 -2.42 -2.63
C ARG A 121 1.58 -2.67 -4.12
N ALA A 122 2.79 -3.04 -4.53
CA ALA A 122 3.09 -3.33 -5.93
C ALA A 122 2.33 -4.58 -6.43
N MET A 123 2.17 -5.60 -5.58
CA MET A 123 1.39 -6.79 -5.92
C MET A 123 -0.11 -6.46 -6.03
N ALA A 124 -0.66 -5.61 -5.15
CA ALA A 124 -2.05 -5.18 -5.25
C ALA A 124 -2.33 -4.43 -6.57
N GLU A 125 -1.41 -3.56 -6.99
CA GLU A 125 -1.48 -2.87 -8.28
C GLU A 125 -1.43 -3.87 -9.46
N PHE A 126 -0.53 -4.86 -9.42
CA PHE A 126 -0.50 -5.93 -10.41
C PHE A 126 -1.83 -6.68 -10.49
N GLN A 127 -2.38 -7.11 -9.35
CA GLN A 127 -3.64 -7.87 -9.32
C GLN A 127 -4.79 -7.04 -9.89
N HIS A 128 -4.85 -5.75 -9.57
CA HIS A 128 -5.86 -4.83 -10.11
C HIS A 128 -5.77 -4.75 -11.64
N ARG A 129 -4.58 -4.46 -12.18
CA ARG A 129 -4.34 -4.34 -13.63
C ARG A 129 -4.58 -5.65 -14.38
N TYR A 130 -4.11 -6.76 -13.79
CA TYR A 130 -4.23 -8.08 -14.39
C TYR A 130 -5.70 -8.53 -14.43
N ALA A 131 -6.46 -8.30 -13.36
CA ALA A 131 -7.90 -8.58 -13.33
C ALA A 131 -8.67 -7.78 -14.39
N ASN A 132 -8.38 -6.47 -14.52
CA ASN A 132 -8.97 -5.63 -15.57
C ASN A 132 -8.67 -6.20 -16.97
N ALA A 133 -7.41 -6.54 -17.24
CA ALA A 133 -7.00 -7.11 -18.52
C ALA A 133 -7.64 -8.49 -18.80
N GLN A 134 -7.85 -9.32 -17.78
CA GLN A 134 -8.59 -10.58 -17.90
C GLN A 134 -10.06 -10.35 -18.24
N THR A 135 -10.71 -9.36 -17.62
CA THR A 135 -12.09 -8.98 -17.94
C THR A 135 -12.22 -8.55 -19.41
N LYS A 136 -11.25 -7.80 -19.93
CA LYS A 136 -11.23 -7.35 -21.34
C LYS A 136 -11.12 -8.51 -22.35
N ASN A 137 -10.42 -9.58 -21.98
CA ASN A 137 -10.27 -10.78 -22.81
C ASN A 137 -11.27 -11.90 -22.51
N TYR A 138 -12.19 -11.68 -21.56
CA TYR A 138 -13.12 -12.72 -21.12
C TYR A 138 -13.98 -13.22 -22.29
N GLY A 139 -14.00 -14.54 -22.50
CA GLY A 139 -14.76 -15.20 -23.58
C GLY A 139 -14.20 -15.01 -25.00
N ARG A 140 -13.13 -14.23 -25.19
CA ARG A 140 -12.53 -14.00 -26.52
C ARG A 140 -11.55 -15.09 -26.95
N ALA A 141 -11.00 -15.86 -26.01
CA ALA A 141 -9.99 -16.89 -26.32
C ALA A 141 -10.51 -17.99 -27.25
N ASP A 142 -11.71 -18.52 -27.00
CA ASP A 142 -12.31 -19.56 -27.85
C ASP A 142 -12.73 -18.99 -29.22
N ALA A 143 -13.23 -17.75 -29.24
CA ALA A 143 -13.60 -17.05 -30.47
C ALA A 143 -12.37 -16.75 -31.35
N HIS A 144 -11.25 -16.35 -30.75
CA HIS A 144 -9.95 -16.22 -31.41
C HIS A 144 -9.48 -17.56 -31.98
N ALA A 145 -9.51 -18.63 -31.18
CA ALA A 145 -9.10 -19.97 -31.62
C ALA A 145 -9.96 -20.51 -32.77
N ALA A 146 -11.25 -20.18 -32.80
CA ALA A 146 -12.16 -20.50 -33.89
C ALA A 146 -12.03 -19.58 -35.11
N GLY A 147 -11.28 -18.48 -35.02
CA GLY A 147 -11.09 -17.50 -36.08
C GLY A 147 -12.35 -16.70 -36.43
N VAL A 148 -13.25 -16.51 -35.46
CA VAL A 148 -14.55 -15.84 -35.67
C VAL A 148 -14.61 -14.40 -35.16
N LEU A 149 -13.51 -13.90 -34.58
CA LEU A 149 -13.41 -12.50 -34.18
C LEU A 149 -13.33 -11.56 -35.39
N SER A 150 -13.95 -10.39 -35.28
CA SER A 150 -13.67 -9.31 -36.23
C SER A 150 -12.20 -8.86 -36.13
N ASP A 151 -11.68 -8.22 -37.17
CA ASP A 151 -10.33 -7.66 -37.20
C ASP A 151 -10.04 -6.69 -36.02
N VAL A 152 -11.05 -5.89 -35.61
CA VAL A 152 -10.95 -5.01 -34.44
C VAL A 152 -10.89 -5.81 -33.14
N GLU A 153 -11.74 -6.82 -32.96
CA GLU A 153 -11.77 -7.63 -31.74
C GLU A 153 -10.50 -8.47 -31.58
N GLU A 154 -9.98 -8.99 -32.69
CA GLU A 154 -8.70 -9.67 -32.78
C GLU A 154 -7.55 -8.76 -32.35
N ALA A 155 -7.46 -7.55 -32.90
CA ALA A 155 -6.45 -6.58 -32.53
C ALA A 155 -6.51 -6.19 -31.04
N GLN A 156 -7.72 -6.00 -30.50
CA GLN A 156 -7.92 -5.74 -29.08
C GLN A 156 -7.49 -6.94 -28.22
N PHE A 157 -7.91 -8.16 -28.58
CA PHE A 157 -7.57 -9.37 -27.85
C PHE A 157 -6.04 -9.57 -27.77
N VAL A 158 -5.34 -9.36 -28.88
CA VAL A 158 -3.87 -9.43 -28.93
C VAL A 158 -3.24 -8.34 -28.07
N ALA A 159 -3.72 -7.09 -28.14
CA ALA A 159 -3.19 -5.97 -27.34
C ALA A 159 -3.32 -6.23 -25.83
N TRP A 160 -4.50 -6.65 -25.37
CA TRP A 160 -4.75 -6.99 -23.97
C TRP A 160 -3.97 -8.24 -23.52
N SER A 161 -3.79 -9.24 -24.40
CA SER A 161 -2.95 -10.41 -24.11
C SER A 161 -1.48 -10.03 -23.92
N LYS A 162 -0.95 -9.17 -24.81
CA LYS A 162 0.40 -8.61 -24.68
C LYS A 162 0.57 -7.85 -23.37
N TYR A 163 -0.40 -7.02 -23.01
CA TYR A 163 -0.40 -6.28 -21.75
C TYR A 163 -0.32 -7.21 -20.53
N GLN A 164 -1.09 -8.31 -20.49
CA GLN A 164 -1.00 -9.31 -19.42
C GLN A 164 0.40 -9.94 -19.30
N MET A 165 1.03 -10.27 -20.43
CA MET A 165 2.40 -10.80 -20.45
C MET A 165 3.41 -9.78 -19.95
N ASP A 166 3.28 -8.53 -20.36
CA ASP A 166 4.17 -7.44 -19.93
C ASP A 166 4.00 -7.15 -18.43
N LEU A 167 2.77 -7.15 -17.89
CA LEU A 167 2.52 -7.08 -16.44
C LEU A 167 3.20 -8.23 -15.68
N SER A 168 3.09 -9.46 -16.21
CA SER A 168 3.68 -10.64 -15.60
C SER A 168 5.21 -10.57 -15.62
N ARG A 169 5.80 -9.97 -16.67
CA ARG A 169 7.25 -9.74 -16.74
C ARG A 169 7.73 -8.78 -15.65
N VAL A 170 6.96 -7.72 -15.35
CA VAL A 170 7.31 -6.74 -14.29
C VAL A 170 7.38 -7.41 -12.93
N VAL A 171 6.38 -8.23 -12.56
CA VAL A 171 6.35 -8.88 -11.23
C VAL A 171 7.40 -9.98 -11.08
N ASN A 172 7.78 -10.63 -12.19
CA ASN A 172 8.81 -11.66 -12.19
C ASN A 172 10.25 -11.11 -12.35
N ALA A 173 10.42 -9.78 -12.40
CA ALA A 173 11.73 -9.17 -12.46
C ALA A 173 12.49 -9.35 -11.13
N PRO A 174 13.82 -9.58 -11.15
CA PRO A 174 14.60 -9.88 -9.95
C PRO A 174 14.69 -8.69 -8.96
N ASP A 175 14.47 -7.48 -9.44
CA ASP A 175 14.52 -6.21 -8.71
C ASP A 175 13.12 -5.69 -8.31
N PHE A 176 12.07 -6.49 -8.53
CA PHE A 176 10.74 -6.19 -8.04
C PHE A 176 10.70 -6.15 -6.50
N PRO A 177 10.03 -5.17 -5.85
CA PRO A 177 9.21 -4.10 -6.44
C PRO A 177 9.95 -2.78 -6.70
N ALA A 178 11.26 -2.70 -6.46
CA ALA A 178 12.01 -1.44 -6.45
C ALA A 178 12.05 -0.74 -7.81
N SER A 179 12.01 -1.50 -8.91
CA SER A 179 12.06 -1.00 -10.29
C SER A 179 10.73 -1.12 -11.06
N ALA A 180 9.62 -1.38 -10.36
CA ALA A 180 8.35 -1.67 -11.01
C ALA A 180 7.86 -0.48 -11.86
N VAL A 181 7.97 -0.60 -13.18
CA VAL A 181 7.39 0.32 -14.17
C VAL A 181 6.26 -0.41 -14.88
N TRP A 182 5.03 0.02 -14.61
CA TRP A 182 3.85 -0.63 -15.20
C TRP A 182 3.69 -0.26 -16.67
N PRO A 183 3.39 -1.23 -17.56
CA PRO A 183 3.02 -0.94 -18.93
C PRO A 183 1.76 -0.05 -18.99
N VAL A 184 1.63 0.70 -20.09
CA VAL A 184 0.44 1.50 -20.36
C VAL A 184 -0.71 0.59 -20.76
N GLU A 185 -1.91 0.85 -20.25
CA GLU A 185 -3.10 0.08 -20.61
C GLU A 185 -3.46 0.27 -22.09
N PRO A 186 -3.86 -0.79 -22.80
CA PRO A 186 -4.42 -0.67 -24.15
C PRO A 186 -5.67 0.22 -24.19
N ASP A 187 -5.78 1.03 -25.24
CA ASP A 187 -6.98 1.84 -25.53
C ASP A 187 -7.78 1.19 -26.67
N ASP A 188 -8.92 0.61 -26.33
CA ASP A 188 -9.81 -0.10 -27.26
C ASP A 188 -10.29 0.78 -28.42
N ASP A 189 -10.50 2.07 -28.20
CA ASP A 189 -10.97 3.00 -29.24
C ASP A 189 -9.82 3.45 -30.13
N ALA A 190 -8.61 3.64 -29.57
CA ALA A 190 -7.42 3.87 -30.38
C ALA A 190 -7.14 2.69 -31.30
N ILE A 191 -7.21 1.46 -30.77
CA ILE A 191 -7.03 0.24 -31.56
C ILE A 191 -8.08 0.15 -32.67
N ARG A 192 -9.36 0.42 -32.38
CA ARG A 192 -10.41 0.44 -33.40
C ARG A 192 -10.09 1.45 -34.51
N ARG A 193 -9.73 2.68 -34.15
CA ARG A 193 -9.36 3.73 -35.12
C ARG A 193 -8.19 3.31 -36.01
N GLU A 194 -7.18 2.65 -35.43
CA GLU A 194 -6.04 2.13 -36.19
C GLU A 194 -6.44 1.03 -37.19
N VAL A 195 -7.30 0.09 -36.77
CA VAL A 195 -7.80 -0.98 -37.64
C VAL A 195 -8.66 -0.41 -38.77
N ASP A 196 -9.59 0.49 -38.45
CA ASP A 196 -10.43 1.14 -39.45
C ASP A 196 -9.61 1.99 -40.44
N ALA A 197 -8.58 2.71 -39.97
CA ALA A 197 -7.67 3.45 -40.84
C ALA A 197 -6.87 2.51 -41.76
N LYS A 198 -6.40 1.37 -41.27
CA LYS A 198 -5.74 0.35 -42.10
C LYS A 198 -6.69 -0.22 -43.15
N ARG A 199 -7.94 -0.51 -42.78
CA ARG A 199 -8.97 -0.98 -43.72
C ARG A 199 -9.26 0.06 -44.81
N ALA A 200 -9.41 1.33 -44.44
CA ALA A 200 -9.61 2.43 -45.37
C ALA A 200 -8.42 2.61 -46.33
N ALA A 201 -7.19 2.53 -45.81
CA ALA A 201 -5.98 2.60 -46.63
C ALA A 201 -5.86 1.44 -47.62
N ALA A 202 -6.21 0.22 -47.20
CA ALA A 202 -6.22 -0.96 -48.07
C ALA A 202 -7.26 -0.81 -49.21
N ALA A 203 -8.49 -0.38 -48.88
CA ALA A 203 -9.53 -0.13 -49.87
C ALA A 203 -9.14 0.98 -50.86
N ALA A 204 -8.52 2.07 -50.38
CA ALA A 204 -8.01 3.14 -51.25
C ALA A 204 -6.90 2.66 -52.19
N ALA A 205 -5.99 1.81 -51.69
CA ALA A 205 -4.93 1.22 -52.51
C ALA A 205 -5.48 0.25 -53.57
N GLU A 206 -6.53 -0.49 -53.25
CA GLU A 206 -7.22 -1.38 -54.21
C GLU A 206 -7.98 -0.57 -55.27
N ALA A 207 -8.71 0.47 -54.87
CA ALA A 207 -9.39 1.37 -55.81
C ALA A 207 -8.40 2.05 -56.77
N ALA A 208 -7.25 2.53 -56.27
CA ALA A 208 -6.22 3.13 -57.10
C ALA A 208 -5.59 2.12 -58.09
N LYS A 209 -5.44 0.86 -57.70
CA LYS A 209 -4.98 -0.21 -58.60
C LYS A 209 -6.01 -0.48 -59.69
N ALA A 210 -7.29 -0.58 -59.33
CA ALA A 210 -8.37 -0.81 -60.30
C ALA A 210 -8.52 0.36 -61.28
N GLU A 211 -8.36 1.60 -60.83
CA GLU A 211 -8.39 2.79 -61.69
C GLU A 211 -7.17 2.83 -62.63
N ALA A 212 -5.98 2.45 -62.16
CA ALA A 212 -4.79 2.33 -63.00
C ALA A 212 -4.92 1.21 -64.06
N GLU A 213 -5.52 0.07 -63.71
CA GLU A 213 -5.76 -1.04 -64.64
C GLU A 213 -6.82 -0.67 -65.69
N GLN A 214 -7.88 0.05 -65.30
CA GLN A 214 -8.86 0.57 -66.25
C GLN A 214 -8.27 1.63 -67.20
N ALA A 215 -7.35 2.46 -66.71
CA ALA A 215 -6.66 3.46 -67.53
C ALA A 215 -5.70 2.80 -68.54
N ASP A 216 -4.95 1.77 -68.13
CA ASP A 216 -4.08 0.98 -69.01
C ASP A 216 -4.90 0.22 -70.07
N GLU A 217 -6.05 -0.35 -69.69
CA GLU A 217 -6.93 -1.03 -70.62
C GLU A 217 -7.59 -0.04 -71.61
N ALA A 218 -7.95 1.17 -71.18
CA ALA A 218 -8.46 2.21 -72.08
C ALA A 218 -7.41 2.71 -73.09
N ASP A 219 -6.16 2.94 -72.67
CA ASP A 219 -5.06 3.36 -73.55
C ASP A 219 -4.71 2.25 -74.57
N SER A 220 -4.87 0.98 -74.19
CA SER A 220 -4.68 -0.18 -75.09
C SER A 220 -5.80 -0.35 -76.15
N VAL A 221 -6.99 0.23 -75.90
CA VAL A 221 -8.12 0.19 -76.83
C VAL A 221 -7.99 1.30 -77.88
N ASP A 222 -7.51 2.49 -77.51
CA ASP A 222 -7.26 3.58 -78.45
C ASP A 222 -6.12 3.24 -79.44
N ASP A 223 -5.05 2.54 -79.03
CA ASP A 223 -3.98 2.06 -79.94
C ASP A 223 -4.46 1.03 -80.99
N LYS A 224 -5.60 0.36 -80.75
CA LYS A 224 -6.22 -0.57 -81.72
C LYS A 224 -7.17 0.09 -82.72
N VAL A 225 -7.64 1.31 -82.48
CA VAL A 225 -8.58 2.00 -83.40
C VAL A 225 -7.85 2.70 -84.56
N ASP A 226 -6.55 3.00 -84.42
CA ASP A 226 -5.73 3.56 -85.51
C ASP A 226 -5.19 2.53 -86.51
N ALA A 227 -5.57 1.25 -86.38
CA ALA A 227 -5.11 0.17 -87.26
C ALA A 227 -6.28 -0.52 -88.02
N ASP A 228 -6.92 0.17 -88.98
CA ASP A 228 -7.75 -0.47 -90.02
C ASP A 228 -7.47 0.16 -91.41
N PRO A 229 -7.66 -0.56 -92.54
CA PRO A 229 -6.67 -0.62 -93.60
C PRO A 229 -7.10 0.21 -94.82
N ALA A 230 -6.12 0.67 -95.58
CA ALA A 230 -6.33 1.42 -96.83
C ALA A 230 -7.30 0.70 -97.81
N PRO A 231 -8.27 1.42 -98.41
CA PRO A 231 -9.27 0.81 -99.27
C PRO A 231 -8.69 0.45 -100.65
N LYS A 232 -8.91 -0.80 -101.10
CA LYS A 232 -8.57 -1.23 -102.47
C LYS A 232 -9.54 -0.61 -103.48
N ALA A 233 -8.97 0.18 -104.39
CA ALA A 233 -9.66 0.80 -105.51
C ALA A 233 -10.20 -0.25 -106.50
N ASN A 234 -11.49 -0.11 -106.80
CA ASN A 234 -12.22 -0.83 -107.83
C ASN A 234 -11.85 -0.27 -109.22
N SER A 235 -11.45 -1.12 -110.16
CA SER A 235 -11.32 -0.78 -111.58
C SER A 235 -12.07 -1.80 -112.41
N GLY A 236 -13.21 -1.37 -112.96
CA GLY A 236 -13.98 -2.15 -113.92
C GLY A 236 -13.52 -1.95 -115.36
N LYS A 237 -13.86 -2.93 -116.22
CA LYS A 237 -14.22 -2.79 -117.65
C LYS A 237 -14.75 -4.17 -118.10
N LYS A 238 -16.01 -4.23 -118.53
CA LYS A 238 -16.45 -4.24 -119.95
C LYS A 238 -15.93 -5.43 -120.73
#